data_AF-A0A8T5LYL9-F1
#
_entry.id   AF-A0A8T5LYL9-F1
#
_cell.length_a   1.000
_cell.length_b   1.000
_cell.length_c   1.000
_cell.angle_alpha   90.00
_cell.angle_beta   90.00
_cell.angle_gamma   90.00
#
_symmetry.space_group_name_H-M   'P 1'
#
loop_
_entity.id
_entity.type
_entity.pdbx_description
1 polymer ?
#
loop_
_entity_poly.entity_id
_entity_poly.type
_entity_poly.pdbx_seq_one_letter_code
_entity_poly.pdbx_strand_id
1 'polypeptide(L)'
;MKKIVLPGELVSIEQKRMGEHVFSQNDKIFADVLGIAHMDGPVAYVVPLRGRYTPKTDDLIVGIVAQTLHNGWLVNINAFYLAFVSNKEVRDNLQVGSILSAKIMDVSETKDVSIGFVRMFYGGEG
;
A
#
# COMPACT_ATOMS: atom_id res chain seq x y z
N MET A 1 -11.67 -14.57 19.47
CA MET A 1 -12.83 -13.70 19.13
C MET A 1 -12.29 -12.48 18.41
N LYS A 2 -12.88 -12.08 17.28
CA LYS A 2 -12.46 -10.87 16.55
C LYS A 2 -13.00 -9.63 17.29
N LYS A 3 -12.11 -8.83 17.88
CA LYS A 3 -12.48 -7.62 18.63
C LYS A 3 -12.34 -6.40 17.73
N ILE A 4 -13.38 -5.57 17.68
CA ILE A 4 -13.29 -4.24 17.06
C ILE A 4 -12.59 -3.31 18.04
N VAL A 5 -11.63 -2.52 17.55
CA VAL A 5 -10.81 -1.63 18.37
C VAL A 5 -10.81 -0.21 17.82
N LEU A 6 -10.70 0.77 18.73
CA LEU A 6 -10.55 2.18 18.40
C LEU A 6 -9.06 2.59 18.40
N PRO A 7 -8.70 3.66 17.66
CA PRO A 7 -7.37 4.27 17.80
C PRO A 7 -7.10 4.65 19.26
N GLY A 8 -5.93 4.25 19.78
CA GLY A 8 -5.51 4.44 21.16
C GLY A 8 -6.01 3.36 22.14
N GLU A 9 -6.78 2.37 21.67
CA GLU A 9 -7.25 1.29 22.54
C GLU A 9 -6.15 0.27 22.85
N LEU A 10 -6.05 -0.12 24.12
CA LEU A 10 -5.15 -1.18 24.57
C LEU A 10 -5.60 -2.52 23.97
N VAL A 11 -4.71 -3.16 23.21
CA VAL A 11 -4.96 -4.44 22.55
C VAL A 11 -4.23 -5.61 23.20
N SER A 12 -3.06 -5.39 23.77
CA SER A 12 -2.29 -6.43 24.47
C SER A 12 -1.35 -5.84 25.52
N ILE A 13 -1.20 -6.56 26.64
CA ILE A 13 -0.16 -6.30 27.65
C ILE A 13 1.04 -7.25 27.53
N GLU A 14 0.91 -8.29 26.70
CA GLU A 14 1.99 -9.24 26.42
C GLU A 14 2.92 -8.65 25.36
N GLN A 15 4.23 -8.85 25.54
CA GLN A 15 5.21 -8.54 24.51
C GLN A 15 5.03 -9.49 23.32
N LYS A 16 4.55 -8.95 22.22
CA LYS A 16 4.38 -9.64 20.94
C LYS A 16 5.15 -8.90 19.86
N ARG A 17 5.45 -9.60 18.76
CA ARG A 17 6.00 -8.94 17.58
C ARG A 17 4.95 -7.96 17.05
N MET A 18 5.32 -6.71 16.84
CA MET A 18 4.41 -5.72 16.27
C MET A 18 4.27 -5.94 14.77
N GLY A 19 3.04 -6.13 14.31
CA GLY A 19 2.67 -6.11 12.91
C GLY A 19 2.11 -4.74 12.52
N GLU A 20 1.23 -4.72 11.53
CA GLU A 20 0.63 -3.49 11.05
C GLU A 20 -0.40 -2.92 12.03
N HIS A 21 -0.51 -1.59 12.01
CA HIS A 21 -1.56 -0.85 12.70
C HIS A 21 -1.60 -1.01 14.24
N VAL A 22 -0.42 -1.22 14.82
CA VAL A 22 -0.20 -1.27 16.26
C VAL A 22 1.08 -0.54 16.62
N PHE A 23 1.14 -0.01 17.84
CA PHE A 23 2.35 0.60 18.39
C PHE A 23 2.52 0.20 19.86
N SER A 24 3.76 0.26 20.35
CA SER A 24 4.09 -0.02 21.74
C SER A 24 4.31 1.28 22.51
N GLN A 25 3.73 1.36 23.70
CA GLN A 25 3.96 2.45 24.65
C GLN A 25 3.93 1.88 26.07
N ASN A 26 4.97 2.13 26.88
CA ASN A 26 5.07 1.62 28.25
C ASN A 26 4.84 0.10 28.36
N ASP A 27 5.50 -0.69 27.50
CA ASP A 27 5.38 -2.16 27.40
C ASP A 27 3.97 -2.69 27.11
N LYS A 28 3.08 -1.83 26.61
CA LYS A 28 1.72 -2.16 26.19
C LYS A 28 1.53 -1.88 24.72
N ILE A 29 0.73 -2.71 24.06
CA ILE A 29 0.42 -2.59 22.63
C ILE A 29 -0.94 -1.91 22.48
N PHE A 30 -0.99 -0.88 21.64
CA PHE A 30 -2.18 -0.09 21.33
C PHE A 30 -2.48 -0.12 19.84
N ALA A 31 -3.75 0.04 19.47
CA ALA A 31 -4.17 0.20 18.08
C ALA A 31 -3.96 1.64 17.61
N ASP A 32 -3.51 1.86 16.37
CA ASP A 32 -3.41 3.21 15.75
C ASP A 32 -4.60 3.54 14.83
N VAL A 33 -5.41 2.55 14.45
CA VAL A 33 -6.57 2.67 13.56
C VAL A 33 -7.82 1.99 14.14
N LEU A 34 -8.98 2.38 13.60
CA LEU A 34 -10.24 1.65 13.78
C LEU A 34 -10.21 0.36 12.95
N GLY A 35 -10.31 -0.79 13.61
CA GLY A 35 -10.11 -2.07 12.94
C GLY A 35 -10.51 -3.30 13.73
N ILE A 36 -10.22 -4.47 13.16
CA ILE A 36 -10.34 -5.77 13.83
C ILE A 36 -8.96 -6.16 14.35
N ALA A 37 -8.84 -6.33 15.66
CA ALA A 37 -7.59 -6.74 16.30
C ALA A 37 -7.36 -8.26 16.20
N HIS A 38 -6.13 -8.62 15.85
CA HIS A 38 -5.63 -9.99 15.80
C HIS A 38 -4.49 -10.17 16.82
N MET A 39 -4.80 -10.83 17.93
CA MET A 39 -3.89 -11.00 19.08
C MET A 39 -3.60 -12.46 19.43
N ASP A 40 -4.21 -13.41 18.72
CA ASP A 40 -4.11 -14.84 19.02
C ASP A 40 -2.75 -15.46 18.61
N GLY A 41 -1.97 -14.76 17.77
CA GLY A 41 -0.69 -15.23 17.23
C GLY A 41 0.55 -14.56 17.85
N PRO A 42 1.75 -14.92 17.36
CA PRO A 42 3.01 -14.31 17.80
C PRO A 42 3.18 -12.85 17.31
N VAL A 43 2.36 -12.44 16.33
CA VAL A 43 2.32 -11.09 15.78
C VAL A 43 0.99 -10.44 16.12
N ALA A 44 1.05 -9.29 16.79
CA ALA A 44 -0.11 -8.44 17.05
C ALA A 44 -0.31 -7.46 15.89
N TYR A 45 -1.50 -7.41 15.29
CA TYR A 45 -1.82 -6.45 14.24
C TYR A 45 -3.31 -6.12 14.23
N VAL A 46 -3.66 -5.01 13.56
CA VAL A 46 -5.05 -4.58 13.37
C VAL A 46 -5.37 -4.50 11.88
N VAL A 47 -6.47 -5.12 11.46
CA VAL A 47 -6.99 -4.98 10.09
C VAL A 47 -7.94 -3.77 10.06
N PRO A 48 -7.59 -2.67 9.37
CA PRO A 48 -8.41 -1.47 9.35
C PRO A 48 -9.76 -1.73 8.66
N LEU A 49 -10.84 -1.15 9.18
CA LEU A 49 -12.17 -1.26 8.56
C LEU A 49 -12.32 -0.37 7.31
N ARG A 50 -11.50 0.68 7.21
CA ARG A 50 -11.42 1.61 6.08
C ARG A 50 -10.00 2.14 5.95
N GLY A 51 -9.58 2.49 4.75
CA GLY A 51 -8.28 3.09 4.49
C GLY A 51 -7.98 3.14 3.01
N ARG A 52 -6.97 3.91 2.63
CA ARG A 52 -6.35 3.76 1.31
C ARG A 52 -5.46 2.52 1.32
N TYR A 53 -5.14 2.04 0.12
CA TYR A 53 -4.19 0.96 -0.04
C TYR A 53 -2.79 1.39 0.44
N THR A 54 -2.15 0.55 1.27
CA THR A 54 -0.76 0.71 1.70
C THR A 54 0.11 -0.19 0.81
N PRO A 55 0.91 0.39 -0.11
CA PRO A 55 1.71 -0.38 -1.05
C PRO A 55 2.71 -1.29 -0.35
N LYS A 56 2.83 -2.53 -0.82
CA LYS A 56 3.85 -3.48 -0.39
C LYS A 56 4.60 -4.02 -1.59
N THR A 57 5.88 -4.28 -1.42
CA THR A 57 6.70 -4.96 -2.42
C THR A 57 6.02 -6.25 -2.86
N ASP A 58 6.11 -6.54 -4.16
CA ASP A 58 5.49 -7.65 -4.85
C ASP A 58 3.98 -7.60 -5.10
N ASP A 59 3.26 -6.58 -4.61
CA ASP A 59 1.84 -6.44 -4.89
C ASP A 59 1.58 -6.18 -6.39
N LEU A 60 0.56 -6.87 -6.92
CA LEU A 60 0.03 -6.62 -8.27
C LEU A 60 -1.10 -5.60 -8.18
N ILE A 61 -0.93 -4.48 -8.88
CA ILE A 61 -1.85 -3.34 -8.82
C ILE A 61 -2.37 -2.98 -10.22
N VAL A 62 -3.50 -2.27 -10.24
CA VAL A 62 -3.99 -1.53 -11.40
C VAL A 62 -3.89 -0.06 -11.06
N GLY A 63 -3.35 0.72 -11.99
CA GLY A 63 -3.16 2.15 -11.83
C GLY A 63 -3.55 2.93 -13.07
N ILE A 64 -3.71 4.23 -12.87
CA ILE A 64 -4.02 5.19 -13.92
C ILE A 64 -2.89 6.22 -13.97
N VAL A 65 -2.34 6.46 -15.16
CA VAL A 65 -1.29 7.47 -15.34
C VAL A 65 -1.83 8.84 -14.97
N ALA A 66 -1.29 9.43 -13.92
CA ALA A 66 -1.69 10.73 -13.41
C ALA A 66 -0.90 11.86 -14.06
N GLN A 67 0.39 11.66 -14.30
CA GLN A 67 1.28 12.68 -14.86
C GLN A 67 2.46 12.07 -15.63
N THR A 68 2.86 12.72 -16.71
CA THR A 68 4.09 12.42 -17.45
C THR A 68 5.23 13.33 -16.97
N LEU A 69 6.38 12.74 -16.67
CA LEU A 69 7.64 13.43 -16.35
C LEU A 69 8.66 13.18 -17.47
N HIS A 70 9.78 13.91 -17.46
CA HIS A 70 10.83 13.72 -18.46
C HIS A 70 11.49 12.32 -18.39
N ASN A 71 11.59 11.75 -17.18
CA ASN A 71 12.28 10.50 -16.89
C ASN A 71 11.34 9.31 -16.65
N GLY A 72 10.03 9.47 -16.81
CA GLY A 72 9.04 8.44 -16.48
C GLY A 72 7.64 8.99 -16.26
N TRP A 73 6.83 8.24 -15.54
CA TRP A 73 5.43 8.57 -15.29
C TRP A 73 5.07 8.37 -13.82
N LEU A 74 4.16 9.22 -13.34
CA LEU A 74 3.50 9.07 -12.06
C LEU A 74 2.14 8.40 -12.26
N VAL A 75 1.88 7.36 -11.51
CA VAL A 75 0.71 6.48 -11.61
C VAL A 75 -0.06 6.53 -10.30
N ASN A 76 -1.35 6.82 -10.41
CA ASN A 76 -2.28 6.73 -9.29
C ASN A 76 -2.67 5.26 -9.08
N ILE A 77 -2.28 4.72 -7.92
CA ILE A 77 -2.56 3.34 -7.48
C ILE A 77 -3.57 3.29 -6.31
N ASN A 78 -4.34 4.35 -6.12
CA ASN A 78 -5.29 4.52 -5.00
C ASN A 78 -4.65 4.39 -3.61
N ALA A 79 -3.37 4.77 -3.50
CA ALA A 79 -2.63 4.91 -2.25
C ALA A 79 -2.61 6.38 -1.79
N PHE A 80 -1.89 6.65 -0.70
CA PHE A 80 -1.60 8.03 -0.28
C PHE A 80 -0.59 8.73 -1.20
N TYR A 81 0.24 7.96 -1.91
CA TYR A 81 1.32 8.44 -2.77
C TYR A 81 1.12 7.94 -4.20
N LEU A 82 1.62 8.71 -5.16
CA LEU A 82 1.72 8.27 -6.55
C LEU A 82 2.92 7.34 -6.69
N ALA A 83 2.78 6.32 -7.53
CA ALA A 83 3.85 5.41 -7.86
C ALA A 83 4.61 5.91 -9.08
N PHE A 84 5.93 5.74 -9.10
CA PHE A 84 6.79 6.14 -10.21
C PHE A 84 7.22 4.93 -11.03
N VAL A 85 7.18 5.08 -12.36
CA VAL A 85 7.79 4.15 -13.30
C VAL A 85 8.75 4.87 -14.23
N SER A 86 9.95 4.30 -14.41
CA SER A 86 10.96 4.87 -15.29
C SER A 86 10.65 4.61 -16.77
N ASN A 87 10.99 5.58 -17.62
CA ASN A 87 10.99 5.41 -19.08
C ASN A 87 11.97 4.34 -19.59
N LYS A 88 12.88 3.83 -18.75
CA LYS A 88 13.75 2.69 -19.09
C LYS A 88 13.03 1.36 -19.02
N GLU A 89 11.96 1.27 -18.23
CA GLU A 89 11.21 0.02 -17.99
C GLU A 89 10.01 -0.15 -18.92
N VAL A 90 9.51 0.96 -19.48
CA VAL A 90 8.32 0.98 -20.33
C VAL A 90 8.72 1.34 -21.75
N ARG A 91 8.36 0.49 -22.71
CA ARG A 91 8.60 0.73 -24.14
C ARG A 91 7.49 1.54 -24.80
N ASP A 92 6.30 1.51 -24.22
CA ASP A 92 5.12 2.19 -24.72
C ASP A 92 5.08 3.66 -24.28
N ASN A 93 4.47 4.51 -25.10
CA ASN A 93 4.28 5.91 -24.72
C ASN A 93 3.03 6.06 -23.86
N LEU A 94 3.21 6.16 -22.54
CA LEU A 94 2.09 6.33 -21.62
C LEU A 94 1.53 7.75 -21.67
N GLN A 95 0.23 7.87 -21.89
CA GLN A 95 -0.50 9.13 -21.82
C GLN A 95 -1.25 9.25 -20.50
N VAL A 96 -1.46 10.48 -20.02
CA VAL A 96 -2.31 10.75 -18.85
C VAL A 96 -3.70 10.15 -19.07
N GLY A 97 -4.22 9.42 -18.08
CA GLY A 97 -5.48 8.68 -18.15
C GLY A 97 -5.34 7.23 -18.62
N SER A 98 -4.16 6.82 -19.11
CA SER A 98 -3.91 5.42 -19.48
C SER A 98 -4.04 4.49 -18.28
N ILE A 99 -4.69 3.33 -18.48
CA ILE A 99 -4.85 2.30 -17.45
C ILE A 99 -3.79 1.23 -17.67
N LEU A 100 -3.11 0.85 -16.59
CA LEU A 100 -2.06 -0.16 -16.62
C LEU A 100 -2.14 -1.09 -15.42
N SER A 101 -1.67 -2.32 -15.59
CA SER A 101 -1.29 -3.20 -14.48
C SER A 101 0.22 -3.09 -14.26
N ALA A 102 0.65 -3.09 -13.00
CA ALA A 102 2.06 -3.10 -12.64
C ALA A 102 2.29 -3.89 -11.36
N LYS A 103 3.55 -4.20 -11.09
CA LYS A 103 3.99 -4.81 -9.85
C LYS A 103 4.77 -3.78 -9.03
N ILE A 104 4.51 -3.70 -7.73
CA ILE A 104 5.31 -2.89 -6.81
C ILE A 104 6.70 -3.52 -6.69
N MET A 105 7.73 -2.78 -7.07
CA MET A 105 9.12 -3.24 -7.07
C MET A 105 9.82 -2.90 -5.76
N ASP A 106 9.60 -1.69 -5.27
CA ASP A 106 10.20 -1.20 -4.03
C ASP A 106 9.34 -0.12 -3.40
N VAL A 107 9.35 -0.07 -2.06
CA VAL A 107 8.69 0.97 -1.26
C VAL A 107 9.71 1.50 -0.27
N SER A 108 10.15 2.73 -0.48
CA SER A 108 11.16 3.36 0.38
C SER A 108 10.59 3.82 1.73
N GLU A 109 11.46 4.13 2.69
CA GLU A 109 11.07 4.72 3.99
C GLU A 109 10.40 6.10 3.84
N THR A 110 10.76 6.85 2.78
CA THR A 110 10.11 8.12 2.39
C THR A 110 8.77 7.92 1.70
N LYS A 111 8.34 6.65 1.53
CA LYS A 111 7.11 6.22 0.85
C LYS A 111 7.09 6.52 -0.63
N ASP A 112 8.27 6.60 -1.24
CA ASP A 112 8.41 6.54 -2.69
C ASP A 112 8.12 5.11 -3.14
N VAL A 113 7.21 4.97 -4.11
CA VAL A 113 6.77 3.67 -4.59
C VAL A 113 7.27 3.52 -6.03
N SER A 114 8.14 2.56 -6.27
CA SER A 114 8.57 2.21 -7.62
C SER A 114 7.76 1.02 -8.14
N ILE A 115 7.36 1.10 -9.41
CA ILE A 115 6.61 0.02 -10.07
C ILE A 115 7.29 -0.40 -11.36
N GLY A 116 7.12 -1.68 -11.69
CA GLY A 116 7.70 -2.31 -12.86
C GLY A 116 6.76 -3.36 -13.44
N PHE A 117 7.25 -4.09 -14.44
CA PHE A 117 6.47 -5.08 -15.20
C PHE A 117 5.14 -4.52 -15.75
N VAL A 118 5.18 -3.26 -16.20
CA VAL A 118 4.00 -2.55 -16.67
C VAL A 118 3.40 -3.24 -17.89
N ARG A 119 2.08 -3.44 -17.85
CA ARG A 119 1.28 -3.85 -19.00
C ARG A 119 0.10 -2.91 -19.16
N MET A 120 -0.10 -2.43 -20.38
CA MET A 120 -1.18 -1.53 -20.73
C MET A 120 -2.48 -2.28 -20.97
N PHE A 121 -3.57 -1.72 -20.44
CA PHE A 121 -4.91 -2.12 -20.84
C PHE A 121 -5.35 -1.21 -21.99
N TYR A 122 -5.28 -1.73 -23.21
CA TYR A 122 -5.91 -1.10 -24.35
C TYR A 122 -7.40 -1.43 -24.26
N GLY A 123 -8.24 -0.40 -24.11
CA GLY A 123 -9.69 -0.57 -24.10
C GLY A 123 -10.13 -1.37 -25.32
N GLY A 124 -10.95 -2.40 -25.10
CA GLY A 124 -11.50 -3.20 -26.17
C GLY A 124 -12.49 -2.35 -26.97
N GLU A 125 -12.06 -1.82 -28.11
CA GLU A 125 -12.99 -1.56 -29.20
C GLU A 125 -13.29 -2.92 -29.84
N GLY A 126 -14.47 -3.44 -29.52
CA GLY A 126 -15.17 -4.47 -30.29
C GLY A 126 -16.30 -3.84 -31.07
#